data_AF-S9X0N7-F1
#
_entry.id   AF-S9X0N7-F1
#
_cell.length_a   1.000
_cell.length_b   1.000
_cell.length_c   1.000
_cell.angle_alpha   90.00
_cell.angle_beta   90.00
_cell.angle_gamma   90.00
#
_symmetry.space_group_name_H-M   'P 1'
#
loop_
_entity.id
_entity.type
_entity.pdbx_description
1 polymer ?
#
loop_
_entity_poly.entity_id
_entity_poly.type
_entity_poly.pdbx_seq_one_letter_code
_entity_poly.pdbx_strand_id
1 'polypeptide(L)'
;MSANSTQTNSNSVQVDEQARTWIQGKVEEELKRLESIGAKAVPLTAKNYSVILDENTDTVMNRIELKTSFDFNHVHQILLSPVQPYPYNSNLKFLYLVILTSLPHPMLIPYLFAPKVVGKNLLPRADGLIENTLKRWIFINEKLQRADHVVREFQDVEA
;
A
#
# COMPACT_ATOMS: atom_id res chain seq x y z
N MET A 1 7.18 -42.28 30.11
CA MET A 1 7.71 -40.92 29.92
C MET A 1 7.38 -40.52 28.50
N SER A 2 6.27 -39.81 28.30
CA SER A 2 5.78 -39.43 26.98
C SER A 2 6.42 -38.10 26.58
N ALA A 3 7.19 -38.11 25.50
CA ALA A 3 7.81 -36.92 24.96
C ALA A 3 6.71 -35.99 24.40
N ASN A 4 6.57 -34.83 25.04
CA ASN A 4 5.67 -33.78 24.62
C ASN A 4 6.30 -33.08 23.41
N SER A 5 5.85 -33.39 22.20
CA SER A 5 6.28 -32.67 21.00
C SER A 5 5.65 -31.29 20.99
N THR A 6 6.42 -30.29 21.43
CA THR A 6 6.06 -28.88 21.34
C THR A 6 5.89 -28.53 19.87
N GLN A 7 4.64 -28.41 19.41
CA GLN A 7 4.31 -27.81 18.13
C GLN A 7 4.71 -26.33 18.18
N THR A 8 5.78 -25.98 17.49
CA THR A 8 6.23 -24.60 17.31
C THR A 8 5.22 -23.89 16.41
N ASN A 9 4.38 -23.02 16.99
CA ASN A 9 3.54 -22.07 16.26
C ASN A 9 4.43 -21.11 15.47
N SER A 10 4.69 -21.40 14.19
CA SER A 10 5.57 -20.63 13.32
C SER A 10 4.85 -19.55 12.49
N ASN A 11 3.92 -18.81 13.09
CA ASN A 11 3.25 -17.68 12.43
C ASN A 11 3.77 -16.34 12.99
N SER A 12 5.09 -16.19 13.14
CA SER A 12 5.67 -14.89 13.42
C SER A 12 5.68 -14.06 12.13
N VAL A 13 4.88 -12.99 12.09
CA VAL A 13 5.00 -11.97 11.04
C VAL A 13 6.36 -11.30 11.21
N GLN A 14 7.32 -11.66 10.35
CA GLN A 14 8.63 -11.00 10.33
C GLN A 14 8.54 -9.71 9.52
N VAL A 15 9.12 -8.64 10.08
CA VAL A 15 9.29 -7.37 9.38
C VAL A 15 10.39 -7.55 8.34
N ASP A 16 10.10 -7.20 7.08
CA ASP A 16 11.12 -7.09 6.03
C ASP A 16 11.93 -5.81 6.24
N GLU A 17 13.05 -5.96 6.95
CA GLU A 17 13.96 -4.86 7.28
C GLU A 17 14.60 -4.20 6.06
N GLN A 18 14.84 -4.98 4.99
CA GLN A 18 15.39 -4.47 3.75
C GLN A 18 14.39 -3.57 3.03
N ALA A 19 13.14 -4.02 2.91
CA ALA A 19 12.05 -3.22 2.36
C ALA A 19 11.82 -1.94 3.18
N ARG A 20 11.79 -2.06 4.51
CA ARG A 20 11.61 -0.92 5.42
C ARG A 20 12.67 0.16 5.20
N THR A 21 13.93 -0.23 5.19
CA THR A 21 15.07 0.70 5.04
C THR A 21 15.05 1.37 3.67
N TRP A 22 14.80 0.60 2.62
CA TRP A 22 14.74 1.14 1.25
C TRP A 22 13.56 2.10 1.07
N ILE A 23 12.37 1.77 1.58
CA ILE A 23 11.20 2.64 1.55
C ILE A 23 11.48 3.94 2.31
N GLN A 24 12.13 3.87 3.48
CA GLN A 24 12.48 5.06 4.24
C GLN A 24 13.42 5.98 3.44
N GLY A 25 14.47 5.42 2.82
CA GLY A 25 15.37 6.19 1.95
C GLY A 25 14.62 6.85 0.78
N LYS A 26 13.68 6.13 0.16
CA LYS A 26 12.82 6.69 -0.90
C LYS A 26 11.96 7.85 -0.40
N VAL A 27 11.33 7.72 0.76
CA VAL A 27 10.55 8.81 1.35
C VAL A 27 11.44 10.03 1.61
N GLU A 28 12.64 9.85 2.15
CA GLU A 28 13.58 10.96 2.41
C GLU A 28 14.03 11.65 1.11
N GLU A 29 14.32 10.88 0.05
CA GLU A 29 14.62 11.41 -1.29
C GLU A 29 13.47 12.27 -1.83
N GLU A 30 12.24 11.77 -1.74
CA GLU A 30 11.07 12.45 -2.26
C GLU A 30 10.74 13.73 -1.47
N LEU A 31 10.88 13.71 -0.14
CA LEU A 31 10.69 14.91 0.68
C LEU A 31 11.72 16.00 0.34
N LYS A 32 12.99 15.63 0.13
CA LYS A 32 14.03 16.58 -0.33
C LYS A 32 13.71 17.15 -1.71
N ARG A 33 13.19 16.34 -2.62
CA ARG A 33 12.77 16.78 -3.96
C ARG A 33 11.59 17.75 -3.88
N LEU A 34 10.60 17.49 -3.02
CA LEU A 34 9.48 18.39 -2.81
C LEU A 34 9.94 19.72 -2.21
N GLU A 35 10.82 19.67 -1.22
CA GLU A 35 11.38 20.87 -0.58
C GLU A 35 12.15 21.75 -1.58
N SER A 36 12.93 21.15 -2.49
CA SER A 36 13.71 21.90 -3.49
C SER A 36 12.85 22.67 -4.50
N ILE A 37 11.58 22.27 -4.69
CA ILE A 37 10.60 22.97 -5.53
C ILE A 37 9.61 23.82 -4.71
N GLY A 38 9.86 24.00 -3.40
CA GLY A 38 9.00 24.77 -2.50
C GLY A 38 7.69 24.08 -2.10
N ALA A 39 7.53 22.79 -2.41
CA ALA A 39 6.39 21.98 -2.02
C ALA A 39 6.62 21.30 -0.65
N LYS A 40 5.53 20.93 0.01
CA LYS A 40 5.56 20.18 1.28
C LYS A 40 4.54 19.07 1.26
N ALA A 41 4.87 17.95 1.88
CA ALA A 41 3.95 16.84 2.12
C ALA A 41 4.20 16.26 3.51
N VAL A 42 3.16 15.63 4.08
CA VAL A 42 3.26 14.93 5.37
C VAL A 42 3.43 13.44 5.10
N PRO A 43 4.62 12.85 5.31
CA PRO A 43 4.81 11.43 5.13
C PRO A 43 4.05 10.65 6.21
N LEU A 44 3.29 9.63 5.81
CA LEU A 44 2.64 8.71 6.73
C LEU A 44 3.43 7.40 6.81
N THR A 45 3.65 6.94 8.05
CA THR A 45 4.28 5.65 8.30
C THR A 45 3.24 4.55 8.20
N ALA A 46 3.43 3.59 7.28
CA ALA A 46 2.64 2.38 7.26
C ALA A 46 3.13 1.39 8.33
N LYS A 47 2.17 0.75 9.01
CA LYS A 47 2.41 -0.38 9.92
C LYS A 47 2.34 -1.70 9.19
N ASN A 48 1.42 -1.80 8.22
CA ASN A 48 1.15 -3.04 7.51
C ASN A 48 0.60 -2.76 6.11
N TYR A 49 1.04 -3.57 5.15
CA TYR A 49 0.45 -3.66 3.82
C TYR A 49 -0.18 -5.03 3.65
N SER A 50 -1.41 -5.05 3.17
CA SER A 50 -2.12 -6.29 2.88
C SER A 50 -2.94 -6.12 1.63
N VAL A 51 -3.23 -7.23 0.97
CA VAL A 51 -4.11 -7.26 -0.18
C VAL A 51 -5.28 -8.18 0.16
N ILE A 52 -6.49 -7.70 -0.08
CA ILE A 52 -7.72 -8.48 0.07
C ILE A 52 -8.24 -8.75 -1.33
N LEU A 53 -8.49 -10.02 -1.63
CA LEU A 53 -9.15 -10.44 -2.85
C LEU A 53 -10.62 -10.71 -2.55
N ASP A 54 -11.53 -10.00 -3.24
CA ASP A 54 -12.92 -10.39 -3.32
C ASP A 54 -13.05 -11.49 -4.39
N GLU A 55 -13.25 -12.73 -3.93
CA GLU A 55 -13.32 -13.92 -4.78
C GLU A 55 -14.57 -13.97 -5.66
N ASN A 56 -15.63 -13.21 -5.32
CA ASN A 56 -16.85 -13.18 -6.12
C ASN A 56 -16.72 -12.25 -7.33
N THR A 57 -15.87 -11.22 -7.21
CA THR A 57 -15.74 -10.16 -8.22
C THR A 57 -14.35 -10.10 -8.84
N ASP A 58 -13.44 -10.98 -8.43
CA ASP A 58 -12.00 -10.91 -8.75
C ASP A 58 -11.41 -9.51 -8.47
N THR A 59 -11.93 -8.81 -7.47
CA THR A 59 -11.49 -7.43 -7.17
C THR A 59 -10.40 -7.45 -6.11
N VAL A 60 -9.26 -6.87 -6.47
CA VAL A 60 -8.14 -6.66 -5.56
C VAL A 60 -8.30 -5.34 -4.80
N MET A 61 -8.26 -5.40 -3.47
CA MET A 61 -8.33 -4.26 -2.58
C MET A 61 -7.02 -4.11 -1.80
N ASN A 62 -6.41 -2.93 -1.92
CA ASN A 62 -5.15 -2.60 -1.27
C ASN A 62 -5.42 -2.05 0.13
N ARG A 63 -5.01 -2.77 1.18
CA ARG A 63 -5.26 -2.39 2.56
C ARG A 63 -3.97 -1.92 3.23
N ILE A 64 -4.00 -0.71 3.78
CA ILE A 64 -2.87 -0.11 4.50
C ILE A 64 -3.31 0.26 5.91
N GLU A 65 -2.55 -0.21 6.89
CA GLU A 65 -2.65 0.29 8.27
C GLU A 65 -1.60 1.38 8.47
N LEU A 66 -2.03 2.54 8.95
CA LEU A 66 -1.22 3.76 9.01
C LEU A 66 -1.07 4.22 10.46
N LYS A 67 0.15 4.65 10.82
CA LYS A 67 0.48 5.26 12.11
C LYS A 67 0.07 6.73 12.10
N THR A 68 -1.23 6.97 12.13
CA THR A 68 -1.84 8.31 12.20
C THR A 68 -3.19 8.26 12.91
N SER A 69 -3.63 9.39 13.46
CA SER A 69 -4.97 9.57 14.02
C SER A 69 -5.96 10.22 13.04
N PHE A 70 -5.51 10.54 11.83
CA PHE A 70 -6.32 11.14 10.77
C PHE A 70 -7.50 10.23 10.38
N ASP A 71 -8.66 10.84 10.15
CA ASP A 71 -9.86 10.14 9.70
C ASP A 71 -9.94 10.16 8.16
N PHE A 72 -9.67 9.02 7.57
CA PHE A 72 -9.61 8.86 6.11
C PHE A 72 -10.96 9.02 5.41
N ASN A 73 -12.10 9.07 6.12
CA ASN A 73 -13.37 9.45 5.50
C ASN A 73 -13.37 10.90 4.95
N HIS A 74 -12.42 11.73 5.38
CA HIS A 74 -12.23 13.11 4.89
C HIS A 74 -11.22 13.22 3.72
N VAL A 75 -10.88 12.10 3.08
CA VAL A 75 -10.08 12.12 1.84
C VAL A 75 -10.96 12.61 0.69
N HIS A 76 -10.50 13.64 -0.02
CA HIS A 76 -11.16 14.13 -1.23
C HIS A 76 -10.69 13.39 -2.47
N GLN A 77 -9.38 13.15 -2.57
CA GLN A 77 -8.77 12.53 -3.74
C GLN A 77 -7.51 11.76 -3.36
N ILE A 78 -7.28 10.67 -4.09
CA ILE A 78 -6.06 9.86 -4.01
C ILE A 78 -5.42 9.93 -5.40
N LEU A 79 -4.20 10.42 -5.47
CA LEU A 79 -3.37 10.36 -6.67
C LEU A 79 -2.29 9.29 -6.49
N LEU A 80 -1.93 8.62 -7.57
CA LEU A 80 -0.87 7.62 -7.58
C LEU A 80 0.32 8.18 -8.36
N SER A 81 1.51 8.09 -7.79
CA SER A 81 2.73 8.37 -8.55
C SER A 81 2.95 7.31 -9.63
N PRO A 82 3.81 7.58 -10.62
CA PRO A 82 4.32 6.54 -11.51
C PRO A 82 4.92 5.37 -10.72
N VAL A 83 4.72 4.16 -11.26
CA VAL A 83 5.23 2.91 -10.66
C VAL A 83 6.74 2.81 -10.86
N GLN A 84 7.45 2.46 -9.79
CA GLN A 84 8.88 2.24 -9.79
C GLN A 84 9.20 0.76 -9.49
N PRO A 85 10.29 0.21 -10.06
CA PRO A 85 10.75 -1.13 -9.71
C PRO A 85 11.32 -1.18 -8.28
N TYR A 86 11.05 -2.26 -7.56
CA TYR A 86 11.71 -2.56 -6.28
C TYR A 86 12.95 -3.44 -6.56
N PRO A 87 14.17 -3.00 -6.19
CA PRO A 87 15.39 -3.65 -6.65
C PRO A 87 15.65 -5.03 -6.02
N TYR A 88 15.05 -5.32 -4.86
CA TYR A 88 15.32 -6.57 -4.12
C TYR A 88 14.29 -7.68 -4.38
N ASN A 89 13.15 -7.36 -4.99
CA ASN A 89 12.15 -8.34 -5.41
C ASN A 89 11.41 -7.87 -6.65
N SER A 90 11.67 -8.54 -7.78
CA SER A 90 11.09 -8.21 -9.09
C SER A 90 9.58 -8.44 -9.18
N ASN A 91 9.01 -9.23 -8.27
CA ASN A 91 7.57 -9.44 -8.14
C ASN A 91 6.86 -8.31 -7.38
N LEU A 92 7.62 -7.39 -6.77
CA LEU A 92 7.08 -6.22 -6.09
C LEU A 92 7.38 -4.95 -6.87
N LYS A 93 6.48 -3.99 -6.75
CA LYS A 93 6.53 -2.66 -7.34
C LYS A 93 6.26 -1.63 -6.26
N PHE A 94 6.77 -0.43 -6.49
CA PHE A 94 6.68 0.68 -5.54
C PHE A 94 5.98 1.87 -6.18
N LEU A 95 5.17 2.59 -5.40
CA LEU A 95 4.63 3.88 -5.76
C LEU A 95 4.32 4.69 -4.50
N TYR A 96 3.99 5.96 -4.68
CA TYR A 96 3.39 6.79 -3.64
C TYR A 96 1.91 6.99 -3.90
N LEU A 97 1.12 6.97 -2.83
CA LEU A 97 -0.18 7.61 -2.82
C LEU A 97 -0.02 9.04 -2.29
N VAL A 98 -0.59 9.99 -3.01
CA VAL A 98 -0.73 11.37 -2.57
C VAL A 98 -2.20 11.58 -2.18
N ILE A 99 -2.42 11.81 -0.89
CA ILE A 99 -3.74 11.94 -0.30
C ILE A 99 -4.08 13.43 -0.15
N LEU A 100 -5.08 13.88 -0.89
CA LEU A 100 -5.59 15.24 -0.83
C LEU A 100 -6.80 15.30 0.10
N THR A 101 -6.77 16.29 0.99
CA THR A 101 -7.77 16.49 2.06
C THR A 101 -8.05 17.99 2.18
N SER A 102 -8.83 18.41 3.18
CA SER A 102 -8.98 19.83 3.53
C SER A 102 -7.75 20.43 4.25
N LEU A 103 -6.77 19.61 4.62
CA LEU A 103 -5.56 20.08 5.30
C LEU A 103 -4.59 20.78 4.33
N PRO A 104 -3.75 21.73 4.82
CA PRO A 104 -2.89 22.54 3.96
C PRO A 104 -1.81 21.78 3.18
N HIS A 105 -1.43 20.59 3.65
CA HIS A 105 -0.38 19.79 3.05
C HIS A 105 -0.91 18.41 2.70
N PRO A 106 -0.64 17.91 1.48
CA PRO A 106 -1.01 16.56 1.10
C PRO A 106 -0.27 15.55 1.99
N MET A 107 -0.88 14.39 2.20
CA MET A 107 -0.22 13.28 2.88
C MET A 107 0.40 12.34 1.85
N LEU A 108 1.58 11.83 2.13
CA LEU A 108 2.33 10.93 1.26
C LEU A 108 2.40 9.54 1.91
N ILE A 109 1.89 8.52 1.22
CA ILE A 109 1.95 7.13 1.68
C ILE A 109 2.84 6.33 0.72
N PRO A 110 4.00 5.81 1.15
CA PRO A 110 4.73 4.84 0.34
C PRO A 110 3.94 3.53 0.27
N TYR A 111 3.97 2.85 -0.88
CA TYR A 111 3.30 1.56 -1.04
C TYR A 111 4.12 0.60 -1.87
N LEU A 112 4.42 -0.56 -1.28
CA LEU A 112 5.09 -1.68 -1.92
C LEU A 112 4.06 -2.79 -2.15
N PHE A 113 3.88 -3.22 -3.40
CA PHE A 113 2.77 -4.10 -3.77
C PHE A 113 3.14 -5.12 -4.84
N ALA A 114 2.40 -6.22 -4.88
CA ALA A 114 2.43 -7.17 -5.97
C ALA A 114 1.44 -6.72 -7.07
N PRO A 115 1.88 -6.58 -8.34
CA PRO A 115 1.02 -6.14 -9.44
C PRO A 115 0.00 -7.21 -9.86
N LYS A 116 0.24 -8.46 -9.49
CA LYS A 116 -0.67 -9.59 -9.70
C LYS A 116 -0.75 -10.40 -8.42
N VAL A 117 -1.94 -10.90 -8.09
CA VAL A 117 -2.19 -11.80 -6.96
C VAL A 117 -2.78 -13.11 -7.45
N VAL A 118 -2.54 -14.19 -6.70
CA VAL A 118 -3.09 -15.51 -7.02
C VAL A 118 -4.58 -15.52 -6.67
N GLY A 119 -5.42 -15.80 -7.66
CA GLY A 119 -6.85 -16.01 -7.44
C GLY A 119 -7.12 -17.40 -6.86
N LYS A 120 -8.09 -17.52 -5.96
CA LYS A 120 -8.52 -18.84 -5.47
C LYS A 120 -9.39 -19.60 -6.49
N ASN A 121 -10.09 -18.87 -7.37
CA ASN A 121 -10.90 -19.45 -8.44
C ASN A 121 -10.03 -19.69 -9.68
N LEU A 122 -9.51 -20.92 -9.81
CA LEU A 122 -8.57 -21.34 -10.87
C LEU A 122 -9.24 -21.64 -12.24
N LEU A 123 -10.38 -21.04 -12.58
CA LEU A 123 -11.09 -21.29 -13.85
C LEU A 123 -11.66 -19.98 -14.45
N PRO A 124 -11.47 -19.66 -15.76
CA PRO A 124 -10.55 -20.18 -16.77
C PRO A 124 -9.46 -19.14 -17.10
N ARG A 125 -8.85 -18.48 -16.12
CA ARG A 125 -7.67 -17.64 -16.41
C ARG A 125 -6.46 -18.55 -16.57
N ALA A 126 -5.85 -18.54 -17.75
CA ALA A 126 -4.74 -19.44 -18.10
C ALA A 126 -3.53 -19.33 -17.15
N ASP A 127 -3.36 -18.21 -16.46
CA ASP A 127 -2.28 -17.98 -15.49
C ASP A 127 -2.72 -18.04 -14.01
N GLY A 128 -4.03 -18.11 -13.71
CA GLY A 128 -4.56 -18.07 -12.34
C GLY A 128 -4.31 -16.76 -11.58
N LEU A 129 -3.92 -15.69 -12.29
CA LEU A 129 -3.55 -14.41 -11.69
C LEU A 129 -4.62 -13.34 -11.89
N ILE A 130 -4.74 -12.49 -10.89
CA ILE A 130 -5.65 -11.34 -10.88
C ILE A 130 -4.81 -10.07 -10.76
N GLU A 131 -5.05 -9.14 -11.68
CA GLU A 131 -4.34 -7.87 -11.71
C GLU A 131 -4.75 -6.98 -10.54
N ASN A 132 -3.75 -6.42 -9.86
CA ASN A 132 -3.96 -5.37 -8.89
C ASN A 132 -4.07 -4.03 -9.61
N THR A 133 -5.30 -3.65 -9.93
CA THR A 133 -5.61 -2.41 -10.67
C THR A 133 -5.35 -1.13 -9.88
N LEU A 134 -5.00 -1.23 -8.58
CA LEU A 134 -4.80 -0.08 -7.67
C LEU A 134 -6.02 0.84 -7.54
N LYS A 135 -7.22 0.38 -7.95
CA LYS A 135 -8.45 1.17 -7.91
C LYS A 135 -9.16 1.16 -6.56
N ARG A 136 -8.94 0.14 -5.74
CA ARG A 136 -9.62 -0.03 -4.46
C ARG A 136 -8.63 0.03 -3.31
N TRP A 137 -8.94 0.87 -2.33
CA TRP A 137 -8.09 1.11 -1.17
C TRP A 137 -8.88 1.02 0.12
N ILE A 138 -8.25 0.48 1.15
CA ILE A 138 -8.78 0.44 2.51
C ILE A 138 -7.71 1.04 3.41
N PHE A 139 -8.00 2.18 4.03
CA PHE A 139 -7.12 2.80 5.00
C PHE A 139 -7.62 2.54 6.41
N ILE A 140 -6.70 2.20 7.31
CA ILE A 140 -6.99 1.99 8.72
C ILE A 140 -6.02 2.84 9.55
N ASN A 141 -6.56 3.66 10.44
CA ASN A 141 -5.77 4.54 11.30
C ASN A 141 -5.50 3.90 12.68
N GLU A 142 -4.81 4.61 13.58
CA GLU A 142 -4.48 4.08 14.92
C GLU A 142 -5.70 3.92 15.85
N LYS A 143 -6.83 4.53 15.50
CA LYS A 143 -8.10 4.35 16.20
C LYS A 143 -8.89 3.15 15.66
N LEU A 144 -8.29 2.34 14.79
CA LEU A 144 -8.91 1.21 14.09
C LEU A 144 -10.10 1.63 13.21
N GLN A 145 -10.19 2.91 12.85
CA GLN A 145 -11.22 3.40 11.94
C GLN A 145 -10.84 3.01 10.51
N ARG A 146 -11.77 2.35 9.83
CA ARG A 146 -11.65 1.91 8.44
C ARG A 146 -12.32 2.92 7.51
N ALA A 147 -11.67 3.24 6.40
CA ALA A 147 -12.26 3.98 5.29
C ALA A 147 -11.97 3.26 3.96
N ASP A 148 -13.00 3.09 3.14
CA ASP A 148 -12.94 2.42 1.85
C ASP A 148 -12.98 3.47 0.73
N HIS A 149 -12.03 3.40 -0.20
CA HIS A 149 -11.88 4.36 -1.29
C HIS A 149 -11.83 3.68 -2.64
N VAL A 150 -12.32 4.41 -3.64
CA VAL A 150 -12.30 4.01 -5.04
C VAL A 150 -11.63 5.12 -5.85
N VAL A 151 -10.49 4.80 -6.46
CA VAL A 151 -9.82 5.68 -7.42
C VAL A 151 -10.46 5.43 -8.78
N ARG A 152 -11.17 6.44 -9.30
CA ARG A 152 -12.01 6.26 -10.49
C ARG A 152 -11.30 6.56 -11.81
N GLU A 153 -10.27 7.40 -11.84
CA GLU A 153 -9.55 7.71 -13.08
C GLU A 153 -8.14 8.28 -12.79
N PHE A 154 -7.21 7.95 -13.69
CA PHE A 154 -5.87 8.54 -13.75
C PHE A 154 -5.98 9.83 -14.58
N GLN A 155 -5.67 10.98 -14.01
CA GLN A 155 -5.30 12.13 -14.82
C GLN A 155 -3.78 12.16 -14.86
N ASP A 156 -3.21 11.99 -16.05
CA ASP A 156 -1.84 12.40 -16.29
C ASP A 156 -1.78 13.91 -15.96
N VAL A 157 -1.04 14.26 -14.92
CA VAL A 157 -0.73 15.65 -14.65
C VAL A 157 0.43 15.98 -15.58
N GLU A 158 0.12 16.44 -16.78
CA GLU A 158 1.11 17.10 -17.63
C GLU A 158 1.59 18.36 -16.89
N ALA A 159 2.91 18.46 -16.73
CA ALA A 159 3.61 19.56 -16.06
C ALA A 159 3.76 20.77 -16.97
#